data_AF-A0A6A4GS60-F1
#
_entry.id   AF-A0A6A4GS60-F1
#
_cell.length_a   1.000
_cell.length_b   1.000
_cell.length_c   1.000
_cell.angle_alpha   90.00
_cell.angle_beta   90.00
_cell.angle_gamma   90.00
#
_symmetry.space_group_name_H-M   'P 1'
#
loop_
_entity.id
_entity.type
_entity.pdbx_description
1 polymer ?
#
loop_
_entity_poly.entity_id
_entity_poly.type
_entity_poly.pdbx_seq_one_letter_code
_entity_poly.pdbx_strand_id
1 'polypeptide(L)'
;MLYKDACNAKSNQKNLGVIKLSNLCTEIVKHSSPDETTVCNVASLTLPTYITKDTSGKPTHDFQKLHNLAKTVVFNLNQVIDRNYYPILEARCSNMRSRPIGMC
;
A
#
# COMPACT_ATOMS: atom_id res chain seq x y z
N MET A 1 -3.53 9.15 -16.04
CA MET A 1 -2.27 9.28 -16.82
C MET A 1 -1.11 8.99 -15.87
N LEU A 2 -0.11 8.19 -16.28
CA LEU A 2 1.02 7.79 -15.44
C LEU A 2 2.35 8.02 -16.16
N TYR A 3 3.36 8.41 -15.39
CA TYR A 3 4.71 8.70 -15.90
C TYR A 3 5.65 7.53 -15.59
N LYS A 4 5.95 6.73 -16.63
CA LYS A 4 6.78 5.51 -16.52
C LYS A 4 8.12 5.75 -15.82
N ASP A 5 8.82 6.83 -16.18
CA ASP A 5 10.17 7.10 -15.68
C ASP A 5 10.14 7.45 -14.19
N ALA A 6 9.18 8.28 -13.78
CA ALA A 6 8.97 8.62 -12.38
C ALA A 6 8.61 7.39 -11.53
N CYS A 7 7.80 6.49 -12.09
CA CYS A 7 7.43 5.23 -11.43
C CYS A 7 8.66 4.33 -11.20
N ASN A 8 9.52 4.18 -12.20
CA ASN A 8 10.69 3.31 -12.13
C ASN A 8 11.83 3.91 -11.28
N ALA A 9 12.09 5.21 -11.39
CA ALA A 9 13.19 5.86 -10.66
C ALA A 9 12.98 5.86 -9.13
N LYS A 10 11.73 6.03 -8.69
CA LYS A 10 11.34 6.20 -7.28
C LYS A 10 10.83 4.94 -6.60
N SER A 11 10.69 3.83 -7.31
CA SER A 11 10.18 2.59 -6.71
C SER A 11 11.22 1.92 -5.83
N ASN A 12 10.80 1.44 -4.66
CA ASN A 12 11.60 0.55 -3.82
C ASN A 12 11.78 -0.85 -4.44
N GLN A 13 10.99 -1.19 -5.47
CA GLN A 13 11.08 -2.44 -6.24
C GLN A 13 11.93 -2.31 -7.52
N LYS A 14 12.64 -1.21 -7.72
CA LYS A 14 13.48 -1.01 -8.94
C LYS A 14 14.54 -2.08 -9.14
N ASN A 15 14.95 -2.76 -8.07
CA ASN A 15 15.87 -3.89 -8.09
C ASN A 15 15.28 -5.17 -8.72
N LEU A 16 13.95 -5.27 -8.84
CA LEU A 16 13.27 -6.42 -9.43
C LEU A 16 13.19 -6.33 -10.97
N GLY A 17 13.39 -5.13 -11.53
CA GLY A 17 13.33 -4.84 -12.96
C GLY A 17 12.30 -3.76 -13.30
N VAL A 18 12.10 -3.52 -14.59
CA VAL A 18 11.26 -2.41 -15.08
C VAL A 18 9.78 -2.67 -14.79
N ILE A 19 9.13 -1.71 -14.12
CA ILE A 19 7.69 -1.64 -13.91
C ILE A 19 7.03 -1.15 -15.21
N LYS A 20 6.10 -1.95 -15.73
CA LYS A 20 5.52 -1.78 -17.07
C LYS A 20 4.13 -1.14 -17.06
N LEU A 21 3.40 -1.25 -15.95
CA LEU A 21 2.01 -0.83 -15.82
C LEU A 21 1.65 -0.51 -14.36
N SER A 22 0.45 0.05 -14.17
CA SER A 22 -0.22 0.23 -12.88
C SER A 22 -1.53 -0.55 -12.88
N ASN A 23 -2.34 -0.43 -11.81
CA ASN A 23 -3.65 -1.06 -11.73
C ASN A 23 -4.76 -0.18 -12.34
N LEU A 24 -6.01 -0.67 -12.21
CA LEU A 24 -7.23 -0.03 -12.70
C LEU A 24 -7.40 1.42 -12.22
N CYS A 25 -7.11 1.69 -10.94
CA CYS A 25 -7.31 3.01 -10.33
C CYS A 25 -6.04 3.89 -10.36
N THR A 26 -4.97 3.40 -11.00
CA THR A 26 -3.70 4.09 -11.26
C THR A 26 -2.81 4.41 -10.05
N GLU A 27 -3.12 3.87 -8.86
CA GLU A 27 -2.40 4.12 -7.61
C GLU A 27 -1.32 3.05 -7.29
N ILE A 28 -1.39 1.87 -7.90
CA ILE A 28 -0.50 0.74 -7.58
C ILE A 28 0.60 0.57 -8.62
N VAL A 29 1.83 0.87 -8.21
CA VAL A 29 3.04 0.78 -9.06
C VAL A 29 3.97 -0.29 -8.51
N LYS A 30 3.93 -1.49 -9.09
CA LYS A 30 4.69 -2.67 -8.63
C LYS A 30 5.22 -3.47 -9.81
N HIS A 31 6.30 -4.22 -9.60
CA HIS A 31 6.89 -5.07 -10.63
C HIS A 31 5.96 -6.25 -10.98
N SER A 32 5.92 -6.62 -12.26
CA SER A 32 5.23 -7.80 -12.78
C SER A 32 6.00 -8.46 -13.93
N SER A 33 5.85 -9.78 -14.02
CA SER A 33 6.47 -10.65 -15.03
C SER A 33 5.47 -11.75 -15.45
N PRO A 34 5.76 -12.55 -16.48
CA PRO A 34 4.89 -13.67 -16.87
C PRO A 34 4.58 -14.64 -15.73
N ASP A 35 5.52 -14.83 -14.80
CA ASP A 35 5.39 -15.74 -13.66
C ASP A 35 4.91 -15.03 -12.37
N GLU A 36 4.70 -13.71 -12.42
CA GLU A 36 4.31 -12.91 -11.25
C GLU A 36 3.22 -11.91 -11.57
N THR A 37 2.03 -12.23 -11.07
CA THR A 37 0.90 -11.31 -11.07
C THR A 37 0.90 -10.50 -9.78
N THR A 38 1.00 -9.19 -9.90
CA THR A 38 0.98 -8.29 -8.74
C THR A 38 -0.38 -8.32 -8.03
N VAL A 39 -0.36 -8.37 -6.69
CA VAL A 39 -1.54 -8.23 -5.84
C VAL A 39 -1.49 -6.91 -5.05
N CYS A 40 -2.67 -6.38 -4.70
CA CYS A 40 -2.77 -5.25 -3.78
C CYS A 40 -3.68 -5.56 -2.60
N ASN A 41 -3.16 -5.34 -1.39
CA ASN A 41 -3.91 -5.35 -0.15
C ASN A 41 -3.98 -3.90 0.33
N VAL A 42 -5.17 -3.32 0.33
CA VAL A 42 -5.39 -1.90 0.64
C VAL A 42 -6.27 -1.71 1.85
N ALA A 43 -5.98 -0.67 2.63
CA ALA A 43 -6.87 -0.15 3.66
C ALA A 43 -6.79 1.37 3.65
N SER A 44 -7.83 2.03 4.18
CA SER A 44 -7.85 3.49 4.29
C SER A 44 -8.08 3.95 5.72
N LEU A 45 -7.62 5.16 6.02
CA LEU A 45 -7.81 5.81 7.33
C LEU A 45 -8.79 6.96 7.22
N THR A 46 -9.76 7.01 8.13
CA THR A 46 -10.71 8.13 8.24
C THR A 46 -10.04 9.34 8.92
N LEU A 47 -9.44 10.24 8.14
CA LEU A 47 -8.69 11.39 8.64
C LEU A 47 -9.45 12.30 9.64
N PRO A 48 -10.77 12.54 9.49
CA PRO A 48 -11.53 13.33 10.47
C PRO A 48 -11.52 12.77 11.90
N THR A 49 -11.32 11.46 12.09
CA THR A 49 -11.26 10.79 13.40
C THR A 49 -10.11 11.28 14.29
N TYR A 50 -9.12 11.95 13.69
CA TYR A 50 -7.93 12.47 14.38
C TYR A 50 -7.99 13.98 14.63
N ILE A 51 -9.13 14.63 14.38
CA ILE A 51 -9.32 16.03 14.74
C ILE A 51 -9.69 16.10 16.22
N THR A 52 -8.90 16.85 16.99
CA THR A 52 -9.09 17.11 18.42
C THR A 52 -9.18 18.63 18.65
N LYS A 53 -9.50 19.06 19.87
CA LYS A 53 -9.47 20.48 20.24
C LYS A 53 -8.24 20.74 21.12
N ASP A 54 -7.51 21.80 20.83
CA ASP A 54 -6.43 22.26 21.71
C ASP A 54 -6.99 22.93 22.97
N THR A 55 -6.09 23.39 23.86
CA THR A 55 -6.46 24.09 25.10
C THR A 55 -7.23 25.40 24.87
N SER A 56 -7.14 25.98 23.67
CA SER A 56 -7.90 27.17 23.26
C SER A 56 -9.24 26.84 22.60
N GLY A 57 -9.57 25.55 22.43
CA GLY A 57 -10.78 25.07 21.77
C GLY A 57 -10.70 25.02 20.24
N LYS A 58 -9.54 25.33 19.64
CA LYS A 58 -9.32 25.31 18.19
C LYS A 58 -9.08 23.87 17.69
N PRO A 59 -9.62 23.48 16.53
CA PRO A 59 -9.37 22.16 15.96
C PRO A 59 -7.88 21.98 15.60
N THR A 60 -7.30 20.86 16.03
CA THR A 60 -5.93 20.44 15.74
C THR A 60 -5.87 18.96 15.41
N HIS A 61 -4.83 18.51 14.71
CA HIS A 61 -4.67 17.10 14.33
C HIS A 61 -3.82 16.34 15.36
N ASP A 62 -4.34 15.21 15.83
CA ASP A 62 -3.60 14.26 16.65
C ASP A 62 -2.80 13.29 15.77
N PHE A 63 -1.59 13.72 15.41
CA PHE A 63 -0.66 12.93 14.61
C PHE A 63 -0.13 11.70 15.35
N GLN A 64 -0.09 11.73 16.69
CA GLN A 64 0.39 10.58 17.47
C GLN A 64 -0.61 9.44 17.41
N LYS A 65 -1.90 9.73 17.57
CA LYS A 65 -2.98 8.75 17.40
C LYS A 65 -3.06 8.23 15.97
N LEU A 66 -2.90 9.10 14.97
CA LEU A 66 -2.82 8.68 13.57
C LEU A 66 -1.66 7.69 13.32
N HIS A 67 -0.46 8.02 13.79
CA HIS A 67 0.70 7.15 13.66
C HIS A 67 0.53 5.81 14.37
N ASN A 68 -0.07 5.81 15.57
CA ASN A 68 -0.35 4.58 16.30
C ASN A 68 -1.35 3.68 15.55
N LEU A 69 -2.42 4.24 14.98
CA LEU A 69 -3.38 3.43 14.21
C LEU A 69 -2.82 2.97 12.87
N ALA A 70 -2.03 3.80 12.20
CA ALA A 70 -1.34 3.42 10.96
C ALA A 70 -0.47 2.16 11.16
N LYS A 71 0.25 2.04 12.28
CA LYS A 71 1.01 0.82 12.63
C LYS A 71 0.13 -0.42 12.72
N THR A 72 -1.03 -0.31 13.38
CA THR A 72 -2.00 -1.40 13.49
C THR A 72 -2.54 -1.81 12.11
N VAL A 73 -2.86 -0.84 11.25
CA VAL A 73 -3.34 -1.12 9.90
C VAL A 73 -2.27 -1.80 9.06
N VAL A 74 -1.01 -1.33 9.11
CA VAL A 74 0.12 -1.97 8.44
C VAL A 74 0.30 -3.43 8.90
N PHE A 75 0.21 -3.68 10.21
CA PHE A 75 0.25 -5.05 10.75
C PHE A 75 -0.88 -5.91 10.19
N ASN A 76 -2.12 -5.40 10.20
CA ASN A 76 -3.28 -6.12 9.69
C ASN A 76 -3.16 -6.43 8.19
N LEU A 77 -2.71 -5.46 7.38
CA LEU A 77 -2.49 -5.66 5.94
C LEU A 77 -1.42 -6.72 5.69
N ASN A 78 -0.37 -6.78 6.51
CA ASN A 78 0.62 -7.85 6.41
C ASN A 78 0.00 -9.23 6.72
N GLN A 79 -0.90 -9.32 7.70
CA GLN A 79 -1.61 -10.57 8.02
C GLN A 79 -2.58 -11.01 6.90
N VAL A 80 -3.16 -10.06 6.16
CA VAL A 80 -4.02 -10.37 5.00
C VAL A 80 -3.23 -11.15 3.95
N ILE A 81 -1.95 -10.82 3.71
CA ILE A 81 -1.10 -11.54 2.74
C ILE A 81 -1.07 -13.04 3.04
N ASP A 82 -0.95 -13.43 4.31
CA ASP A 82 -0.83 -14.84 4.68
C ASP A 82 -2.17 -15.58 4.69
N ARG A 83 -3.27 -14.85 4.93
CA ARG A 83 -4.62 -15.43 5.05
C ARG A 83 -5.44 -15.36 3.76
N ASN A 84 -4.98 -14.62 2.76
CA ASN A 84 -5.74 -14.40 1.54
C ASN A 84 -5.88 -15.69 0.72
N TYR A 85 -7.02 -15.84 0.04
CA TYR A 85 -7.17 -16.83 -1.02
C TYR A 85 -6.64 -16.25 -2.33
N TYR A 86 -5.65 -16.90 -2.93
CA TYR A 86 -5.07 -16.47 -4.20
C TYR A 86 -5.69 -17.28 -5.35
N PRO A 87 -6.34 -16.63 -6.34
CA PRO A 87 -7.02 -17.34 -7.41
C PRO A 87 -6.06 -18.00 -8.43
N ILE A 88 -4.81 -17.54 -8.48
CA ILE A 88 -3.75 -18.05 -9.34
C ILE A 88 -2.42 -18.12 -8.58
N LEU A 89 -1.50 -19.00 -9.00
CA LEU A 89 -0.25 -19.26 -8.28
C LEU A 89 0.72 -18.07 -8.37
N GLU A 90 0.79 -17.42 -9.52
CA GLU A 90 1.63 -16.26 -9.82
C GLU A 90 1.32 -15.11 -8.85
N ALA A 91 0.05 -14.95 -8.48
CA ALA A 91 -0.40 -13.97 -7.50
C ALA A 91 0.09 -14.28 -6.09
N ARG A 92 0.04 -15.57 -5.69
CA ARG A 92 0.58 -16.03 -4.40
C ARG A 92 2.09 -15.85 -4.37
N CYS A 93 2.81 -16.27 -5.40
CA CYS A 93 4.26 -16.16 -5.49
C CYS A 93 4.72 -14.70 -5.38
N SER A 94 4.12 -13.79 -6.15
CA SER A 94 4.45 -12.37 -6.12
C SER A 94 4.23 -11.75 -4.73
N ASN A 95 3.07 -12.01 -4.13
CA ASN A 95 2.68 -11.40 -2.86
C ASN A 95 3.46 -11.98 -1.67
N MET A 96 3.78 -13.28 -1.68
CA MET A 96 4.61 -13.90 -0.63
C MET A 96 6.07 -13.47 -0.70
N ARG A 97 6.61 -13.21 -1.91
CA ARG A 97 8.01 -12.81 -2.09
C ARG A 97 8.27 -11.36 -1.70
N SER A 98 7.41 -10.45 -2.15
CA SER A 98 7.64 -8.99 -2.02
C SER A 98 6.80 -8.31 -0.94
N ARG A 99 5.77 -9.01 -0.43
CA ARG A 99 4.83 -8.59 0.62
C ARG A 99 4.35 -7.12 0.56
N PRO A 100 3.92 -6.61 -0.61
CA PRO A 100 3.60 -5.21 -0.74
C PRO A 100 2.19 -4.89 -0.23
N ILE A 101 2.07 -3.83 0.56
CA ILE A 101 0.80 -3.31 1.11
C ILE A 101 0.53 -1.88 0.61
N GLY A 102 -0.74 -1.47 0.61
CA GLY A 102 -1.15 -0.10 0.31
C GLY A 102 -2.00 0.48 1.44
N MET A 103 -1.72 1.72 1.82
CA MET A 103 -2.54 2.47 2.78
C MET A 103 -2.90 3.81 2.13
N CYS A 104 -4.19 4.11 2.05
CA CYS A 104 -4.74 5.28 1.35
C CYS A 104 -5.45 6.24 2.30
#